data_AF-A0A7C5EVV1-F1
#
_entry.id   AF-A0A7C5EVV1-F1
#
_cell.length_a   1.000
_cell.length_b   1.000
_cell.length_c   1.000
_cell.angle_alpha   90.00
_cell.angle_beta   90.00
_cell.angle_gamma   90.00
#
_symmetry.space_group_name_H-M   'P 1'
#
loop_
_entity.id
_entity.type
_entity.pdbx_description
1 polymer ?
#
loop_
_entity_poly.entity_id
_entity_poly.type
_entity_poly.pdbx_seq_one_letter_code
_entity_poly.pdbx_strand_id
1 'polypeptide(L)'
;EQPLCIYLPLTYPHPPYAVEDPWYSLIDRSKLPPRLPTPEGWQGKPSLLRGIWERQHLQTWTEERWTELRATYYGMCARVDHQFGLILQALREAGLYEDTAIFFFSDHGDFTGDYGLVEKTQNTFEDCLSRVPFIIKPPAWVPVKPGVRDALVELIDFPATVEALTGITPTHTHFGRSLLPLLAGETDEHRDAVFCEGGRLHGERHCMELESADSQVPTGLYYPRVNLQTSEGPEHTKAAMCRTKRYKYVRRLYEEDELYDLYEDPGELHNRICDPALKGVLAELKERMLTWYLETCDVVPHDPDSRW
;
A
#
# COMPACT_ATOMS: atom_id res chain seq x y z
N GLU A 1 -21.19 29.62 9.66
CA GLU A 1 -20.83 28.37 8.98
C GLU A 1 -19.31 28.21 9.08
N GLN A 2 -18.80 27.02 9.37
CA GLN A 2 -17.38 26.73 9.51
C GLN A 2 -16.98 25.63 8.52
N PRO A 3 -15.72 25.59 8.04
CA PRO A 3 -15.22 24.49 7.23
C PRO A 3 -15.38 23.14 7.96
N LEU A 4 -15.72 22.09 7.22
CA LEU A 4 -15.90 20.74 7.72
C LEU A 4 -14.74 19.86 7.25
N CYS A 5 -14.29 18.95 8.12
CA CYS A 5 -13.44 17.83 7.76
C CYS A 5 -14.13 16.53 8.20
N ILE A 6 -14.28 15.58 7.27
CA ILE A 6 -14.82 14.25 7.57
C ILE A 6 -13.78 13.20 7.19
N TYR A 7 -13.40 12.38 8.17
CA TYR A 7 -12.66 11.15 7.94
C TYR A 7 -13.63 9.97 8.01
N LEU A 8 -13.74 9.20 6.92
CA LEU A 8 -14.67 8.07 6.80
C LEU A 8 -13.90 6.77 6.51
N PRO A 9 -13.35 6.11 7.55
CA PRO A 9 -12.69 4.82 7.37
C PRO A 9 -13.76 3.74 7.16
N LEU A 10 -13.97 3.34 5.90
CA LEU A 10 -14.81 2.19 5.58
C LEU A 10 -14.05 0.90 5.86
N THR A 11 -14.73 -0.10 6.42
CA THR A 11 -14.10 -1.38 6.76
C THR A 11 -13.88 -2.27 5.53
N TYR A 12 -14.78 -2.24 4.55
CA TYR A 12 -14.61 -3.05 3.34
C TYR A 12 -13.53 -2.44 2.43
N PRO A 13 -12.76 -3.26 1.70
CA PRO A 13 -12.90 -4.70 1.51
C PRO A 13 -12.04 -5.56 2.48
N HIS A 14 -11.71 -5.06 3.68
CA HIS A 14 -10.93 -5.82 4.67
C HIS A 14 -11.61 -7.17 5.00
N PRO A 15 -10.84 -8.27 5.16
CA PRO A 15 -11.39 -9.57 5.54
C PRO A 15 -12.21 -9.54 6.85
N PRO A 16 -13.11 -10.51 7.08
CA PRO A 16 -13.33 -11.73 6.30
C PRO A 16 -13.95 -11.47 4.91
N TYR A 17 -13.51 -12.24 3.90
CA TYR A 17 -14.05 -12.14 2.54
C TYR A 17 -15.50 -12.63 2.49
N ALA A 18 -16.43 -11.70 2.60
CA ALA A 18 -17.86 -11.97 2.54
C ALA A 18 -18.60 -10.71 2.11
N VAL A 19 -19.59 -10.88 1.24
CA VAL A 19 -20.50 -9.79 0.85
C VAL A 19 -21.86 -10.38 0.51
N GLU A 20 -22.91 -9.63 0.75
CA GLU A 20 -24.29 -9.98 0.45
C GLU A 20 -24.67 -9.73 -1.02
N ASP A 21 -25.80 -10.30 -1.44
CA ASP A 21 -26.46 -9.87 -2.68
C ASP A 21 -27.02 -8.44 -2.53
N PRO A 22 -26.97 -7.62 -3.59
CA PRO A 22 -26.67 -8.01 -4.98
C PRO A 22 -25.17 -8.04 -5.31
N TRP A 23 -24.28 -7.58 -4.43
CA TRP A 23 -22.86 -7.39 -4.72
C TRP A 23 -22.13 -8.71 -5.00
N TYR A 24 -22.46 -9.77 -4.25
CA TYR A 24 -21.90 -11.09 -4.46
C TYR A 24 -22.18 -11.59 -5.88
N SER A 25 -23.43 -11.51 -6.33
CA SER A 25 -23.85 -11.97 -7.66
C SER A 25 -23.53 -10.98 -8.80
N LEU A 26 -23.14 -9.74 -8.49
CA LEU A 26 -22.83 -8.70 -9.48
C LEU A 26 -21.55 -9.02 -10.28
N ILE A 27 -20.59 -9.71 -9.67
CA ILE A 27 -19.28 -9.94 -10.28
C ILE A 27 -19.31 -11.15 -11.21
N ASP A 28 -19.00 -10.93 -12.48
CA ASP A 28 -18.83 -12.00 -13.48
C ASP A 28 -17.47 -12.67 -13.29
N ARG A 29 -17.48 -13.90 -12.74
CA ARG A 29 -16.28 -14.70 -12.45
C ARG A 29 -15.40 -14.92 -13.68
N SER A 30 -16.01 -15.00 -14.87
CA SER A 30 -15.29 -15.28 -16.12
C SER A 30 -14.47 -14.08 -16.62
N LYS A 31 -14.72 -12.88 -16.09
CA LYS A 31 -14.05 -11.63 -16.48
C LYS A 31 -12.95 -11.21 -15.51
N LEU A 32 -12.73 -11.97 -14.44
CA LEU A 32 -11.68 -11.65 -13.49
C LEU A 32 -10.31 -11.83 -14.15
N PRO A 33 -9.35 -10.92 -13.88
CA PRO A 33 -7.99 -11.10 -14.34
C PRO A 33 -7.38 -12.35 -13.68
N PRO A 34 -6.48 -13.07 -14.38
CA PRO A 34 -5.77 -14.17 -13.79
C PRO A 34 -4.96 -13.69 -12.59
N ARG A 35 -4.80 -14.56 -11.59
CA ARG A 35 -3.93 -14.31 -10.44
C ARG A 35 -2.46 -14.46 -10.83
N LEU A 36 -1.59 -13.75 -10.11
CA LEU A 36 -0.17 -14.04 -10.15
C LEU A 36 0.08 -15.46 -9.61
N PRO A 37 0.93 -16.25 -10.26
CA PRO A 37 1.23 -17.60 -9.82
C PRO A 37 1.97 -17.58 -8.49
N THR A 38 1.89 -18.68 -7.75
CA THR A 38 2.78 -18.90 -6.60
C THR A 38 4.23 -19.01 -7.09
N PRO A 39 5.19 -18.27 -6.50
CA PRO A 39 6.60 -18.37 -6.88
C PRO A 39 7.14 -19.79 -6.75
N GLU A 40 7.88 -20.26 -7.75
CA GLU A 40 8.45 -21.61 -7.75
C GLU A 40 9.46 -21.77 -6.61
N GLY A 41 9.15 -22.66 -5.66
CA GLY A 41 10.00 -22.91 -4.49
C GLY A 41 10.26 -21.70 -3.60
N TRP A 42 9.54 -20.58 -3.78
CA TRP A 42 9.78 -19.30 -3.11
C TRP A 42 11.23 -18.78 -3.23
N GLN A 43 11.93 -19.14 -4.31
CA GLN A 43 13.31 -18.70 -4.51
C GLN A 43 13.37 -17.17 -4.72
N GLY A 44 14.30 -16.52 -4.02
CA GLY A 44 14.52 -15.07 -4.11
C GLY A 44 13.39 -14.22 -3.50
N LYS A 45 12.40 -14.83 -2.85
CA LYS A 45 11.32 -14.14 -2.12
C LYS A 45 11.57 -14.16 -0.61
N PRO A 46 11.07 -13.17 0.14
CA PRO A 46 11.22 -13.13 1.59
C PRO A 46 10.57 -14.32 2.28
N SER A 47 11.21 -14.81 3.33
CA SER A 47 10.74 -15.96 4.10
C SER A 47 9.38 -15.73 4.75
N LEU A 48 8.98 -14.47 4.99
CA LEU A 48 7.63 -14.15 5.48
C LEU A 48 6.54 -14.70 4.57
N LEU A 49 6.64 -14.43 3.26
CA LEU A 49 5.61 -14.79 2.31
C LEU A 49 5.48 -16.31 2.21
N ARG A 50 6.63 -17.00 2.12
CA ARG A 50 6.68 -18.46 2.18
C ARG A 50 6.06 -18.99 3.47
N GLY A 51 6.43 -18.42 4.62
CA GLY A 51 5.96 -18.87 5.91
C GLY A 51 4.45 -18.67 6.10
N ILE A 52 3.90 -17.56 5.59
CA ILE A 52 2.45 -17.31 5.58
C ILE A 52 1.77 -18.31 4.67
N TRP A 53 2.28 -18.50 3.45
CA TRP A 53 1.76 -19.47 2.49
C TRP A 53 1.69 -20.88 3.08
N GLU A 54 2.76 -21.34 3.74
CA GLU A 54 2.83 -22.63 4.43
C GLU A 54 1.74 -22.76 5.53
N ARG A 55 1.51 -21.69 6.31
CA ARG A 55 0.56 -21.67 7.45
C ARG A 55 -0.89 -21.41 7.05
N GLN A 56 -1.15 -20.76 5.92
CA GLN A 56 -2.51 -20.52 5.44
C GLN A 56 -3.19 -21.80 4.94
N HIS A 57 -2.41 -22.82 4.57
CA HIS A 57 -2.91 -24.12 4.11
C HIS A 57 -3.84 -24.03 2.88
N LEU A 58 -3.58 -23.09 1.97
CA LEU A 58 -4.38 -22.84 0.77
C LEU A 58 -3.81 -23.50 -0.50
N GLN A 59 -2.72 -24.25 -0.39
CA GLN A 59 -2.01 -24.85 -1.54
C GLN A 59 -2.85 -25.84 -2.35
N THR A 60 -3.87 -26.43 -1.73
CA THR A 60 -4.76 -27.40 -2.35
C THR A 60 -6.02 -26.78 -2.95
N TRP A 61 -6.16 -25.45 -2.88
CA TRP A 61 -7.27 -24.75 -3.50
C TRP A 61 -7.18 -24.82 -5.02
N THR A 62 -8.31 -25.05 -5.66
CA THR A 62 -8.42 -25.01 -7.12
C THR A 62 -8.51 -23.58 -7.62
N GLU A 63 -8.24 -23.36 -8.90
CA GLU A 63 -8.39 -22.03 -9.52
C GLU A 63 -9.82 -21.50 -9.44
N GLU A 64 -10.83 -22.37 -9.49
CA GLU A 64 -12.23 -21.97 -9.30
C GLU A 64 -12.45 -21.39 -7.90
N ARG A 65 -11.85 -22.00 -6.87
CA ARG A 65 -11.97 -21.50 -5.49
C ARG A 65 -11.26 -20.16 -5.30
N TRP A 66 -10.08 -19.98 -5.90
CA TRP A 66 -9.41 -18.69 -5.94
C TRP A 66 -10.22 -17.62 -6.69
N THR A 67 -10.85 -18.02 -7.80
CA THR A 67 -11.74 -17.16 -8.58
C THR A 67 -12.93 -16.70 -7.74
N GLU A 68 -13.55 -17.58 -6.95
CA GLU A 68 -14.64 -17.19 -6.03
C GLU A 68 -14.19 -16.24 -4.92
N LEU A 69 -13.00 -16.45 -4.33
CA LEU A 69 -12.46 -15.53 -3.33
C LEU A 69 -12.26 -14.13 -3.92
N ARG A 70 -11.64 -14.04 -5.10
CA ARG A 70 -11.40 -12.77 -5.78
C ARG A 70 -12.70 -12.10 -6.23
N ALA A 71 -13.67 -12.88 -6.72
CA ALA A 71 -15.00 -12.38 -7.06
C ALA A 71 -15.69 -11.77 -5.83
N THR A 72 -15.58 -12.43 -4.68
CA THR A 72 -16.13 -11.93 -3.41
C THR A 72 -15.47 -10.61 -3.01
N TYR A 73 -14.15 -10.50 -3.10
CA TYR A 73 -13.41 -9.25 -2.85
C TYR A 73 -13.87 -8.12 -3.79
N TYR A 74 -14.03 -8.40 -5.09
CA TYR A 74 -14.55 -7.43 -6.06
C TYR A 74 -15.98 -7.00 -5.73
N GLY A 75 -16.82 -7.91 -5.21
CA GLY A 75 -18.16 -7.59 -4.72
C GLY A 75 -18.11 -6.67 -3.50
N MET A 76 -17.18 -6.89 -2.57
CA MET A 76 -16.95 -5.96 -1.44
C MET A 76 -16.55 -4.58 -1.94
N CYS A 77 -15.67 -4.49 -2.94
CA CYS A 77 -15.31 -3.22 -3.59
C CYS A 77 -16.52 -2.54 -4.26
N ALA A 78 -17.38 -3.30 -4.94
CA ALA A 78 -18.60 -2.76 -5.56
C ALA A 78 -19.57 -2.17 -4.52
N ARG A 79 -19.67 -2.79 -3.35
CA ARG A 79 -20.44 -2.23 -2.23
C ARG A 79 -19.84 -0.90 -1.75
N VAL A 80 -18.52 -0.83 -1.60
CA VAL A 80 -17.82 0.42 -1.23
C VAL A 80 -18.08 1.52 -2.26
N ASP A 81 -17.98 1.21 -3.55
CA ASP A 81 -18.27 2.15 -4.63
C ASP A 81 -19.71 2.69 -4.55
N HIS A 82 -20.69 1.81 -4.31
CA HIS A 82 -22.07 2.24 -4.10
C HIS A 82 -22.24 3.16 -2.89
N GLN A 83 -21.65 2.79 -1.75
CA GLN A 83 -21.68 3.60 -0.52
C GLN A 83 -21.01 4.96 -0.73
N PHE A 84 -19.90 5.01 -1.47
CA PHE A 84 -19.24 6.24 -1.86
C PHE A 84 -20.16 7.10 -2.74
N GLY A 85 -20.87 6.49 -3.70
CA GLY A 85 -21.89 7.15 -4.51
C GLY A 85 -22.98 7.84 -3.69
N LEU A 86 -23.46 7.21 -2.61
CA LEU A 86 -24.44 7.81 -1.68
C LEU A 86 -23.89 9.07 -0.99
N ILE A 87 -22.61 9.06 -0.59
CA ILE A 87 -21.95 10.22 0.01
C ILE A 87 -21.86 11.36 -1.02
N LEU A 88 -21.45 11.05 -2.25
CA LEU A 88 -21.37 12.06 -3.32
C LEU A 88 -22.75 12.65 -3.64
N GLN A 89 -23.80 11.84 -3.62
CA GLN A 89 -25.17 12.31 -3.80
C GLN A 89 -25.59 13.23 -2.67
N ALA A 90 -25.35 12.86 -1.41
CA ALA A 90 -25.68 13.69 -0.26
C ALA A 90 -24.97 15.06 -0.29
N LEU A 91 -23.70 15.09 -0.70
CA LEU A 91 -22.96 16.35 -0.89
C LEU A 91 -23.59 17.24 -1.97
N ARG A 92 -24.11 16.65 -3.06
CA ARG A 92 -24.78 17.40 -4.14
C ARG A 92 -26.14 17.93 -3.67
N GLU A 93 -26.94 17.11 -3.00
CA GLU A 93 -28.24 17.50 -2.45
C GLU A 93 -28.12 18.61 -1.40
N ALA A 94 -27.04 18.61 -0.62
CA ALA A 94 -26.73 19.67 0.33
C ALA A 94 -26.12 20.93 -0.31
N GLY A 95 -25.83 20.93 -1.62
CA GLY A 95 -25.17 22.05 -2.31
C GLY A 95 -23.70 22.24 -1.94
N LEU A 96 -23.05 21.24 -1.31
CA LEU A 96 -21.67 21.31 -0.82
C LEU A 96 -20.65 20.71 -1.78
N TYR A 97 -21.09 19.89 -2.76
CA TYR A 97 -20.20 19.11 -3.62
C TYR A 97 -19.13 19.94 -4.33
N GLU A 98 -19.51 21.09 -4.91
CA GLU A 98 -18.57 21.92 -5.67
C GLU A 98 -17.46 22.51 -4.80
N ASP A 99 -17.75 22.89 -3.57
CA ASP A 99 -16.78 23.47 -2.63
C ASP A 99 -16.04 22.41 -1.79
N THR A 100 -16.37 21.13 -1.95
CA THR A 100 -15.74 20.03 -1.20
C THR A 100 -14.54 19.45 -1.94
N ALA A 101 -13.40 19.34 -1.25
CA ALA A 101 -12.29 18.48 -1.65
C ALA A 101 -12.58 17.03 -1.22
N ILE A 102 -12.46 16.08 -2.13
CA ILE A 102 -12.72 14.66 -1.90
C ILE A 102 -11.47 13.86 -2.24
N PHE A 103 -10.99 13.08 -1.28
CA PHE A 103 -9.88 12.16 -1.43
C PHE A 103 -10.40 10.74 -1.17
N PHE A 104 -10.13 9.82 -2.10
CA PHE A 104 -10.48 8.41 -1.96
C PHE A 104 -9.22 7.56 -2.20
N PHE A 105 -8.82 6.81 -1.19
CA PHE A 105 -7.62 5.98 -1.24
C PHE A 105 -7.69 4.82 -0.26
N SER A 106 -6.75 3.89 -0.41
CA SER A 106 -6.54 2.76 0.51
C SER A 106 -5.26 2.98 1.32
N ASP A 107 -5.21 2.44 2.53
CA ASP A 107 -4.00 2.39 3.35
C ASP A 107 -2.99 1.37 2.80
N HIS A 108 -3.48 0.22 2.35
CA HIS A 108 -2.74 -0.81 1.62
C HIS A 108 -3.68 -1.61 0.70
N GLY A 109 -3.13 -2.50 -0.11
CA GLY A 109 -3.85 -3.47 -0.92
C GLY A 109 -3.98 -4.85 -0.27
N ASP A 110 -4.28 -5.88 -1.05
CA ASP A 110 -4.46 -7.25 -0.56
C ASP A 110 -3.97 -8.22 -1.64
N PHE A 111 -3.30 -9.31 -1.25
CA PHE A 111 -2.85 -10.33 -2.19
C PHE A 111 -4.01 -10.93 -2.99
N THR A 112 -5.20 -11.12 -2.41
CA THR A 112 -6.42 -11.60 -3.08
C THR A 112 -6.20 -12.82 -4.01
N GLY A 113 -5.30 -13.72 -3.62
CA GLY A 113 -4.90 -14.92 -4.36
C GLY A 113 -3.62 -14.80 -5.18
N ASP A 114 -3.09 -13.59 -5.39
CA ASP A 114 -1.77 -13.39 -6.00
C ASP A 114 -0.70 -14.05 -5.14
N TYR A 115 0.28 -14.68 -5.81
CA TYR A 115 1.32 -15.50 -5.17
C TYR A 115 0.77 -16.71 -4.38
N GLY A 116 -0.54 -17.01 -4.49
CA GLY A 116 -1.22 -18.01 -3.66
C GLY A 116 -1.42 -17.56 -2.21
N LEU A 117 -1.43 -16.26 -1.97
CA LEU A 117 -1.61 -15.63 -0.67
C LEU A 117 -2.92 -14.86 -0.61
N VAL A 118 -3.42 -14.68 0.61
CA VAL A 118 -4.47 -13.70 0.95
C VAL A 118 -3.94 -12.74 1.99
N GLU A 119 -4.69 -11.68 2.30
CA GLU A 119 -4.34 -10.67 3.30
C GLU A 119 -3.18 -9.76 2.84
N LYS A 120 -2.49 -9.17 3.81
CA LYS A 120 -1.37 -8.23 3.66
C LYS A 120 -0.21 -8.59 4.58
N THR A 121 0.91 -7.91 4.42
CA THR A 121 2.13 -8.06 5.21
C THR A 121 2.73 -6.68 5.51
N GLN A 122 3.54 -6.60 6.57
CA GLN A 122 4.07 -5.32 7.07
C GLN A 122 5.46 -4.96 6.52
N ASN A 123 6.26 -5.93 6.04
CA ASN A 123 7.64 -5.72 5.60
C ASN A 123 7.91 -6.30 4.20
N THR A 124 6.86 -6.42 3.39
CA THR A 124 6.96 -6.76 1.96
C THR A 124 6.17 -5.74 1.18
N PHE A 125 6.53 -5.57 -0.09
CA PHE A 125 6.18 -4.38 -0.87
C PHE A 125 5.78 -4.72 -2.29
N GLU A 126 5.15 -5.88 -2.47
CA GLU A 126 4.53 -6.26 -3.74
C GLU A 126 3.54 -5.17 -4.18
N ASP A 127 3.49 -4.84 -5.47
CA ASP A 127 2.65 -3.76 -5.98
C ASP A 127 1.16 -4.00 -5.64
N CYS A 128 0.70 -5.24 -5.51
CA CYS A 128 -0.66 -5.57 -5.06
C CYS A 128 -0.96 -5.11 -3.61
N LEU A 129 0.06 -4.82 -2.80
CA LEU A 129 -0.06 -4.26 -1.45
C LEU A 129 0.26 -2.76 -1.41
N SER A 130 1.31 -2.31 -2.10
CA SER A 130 1.81 -0.93 -1.95
C SER A 130 1.27 0.05 -3.00
N ARG A 131 0.80 -0.43 -4.16
CA ARG A 131 0.26 0.42 -5.22
C ARG A 131 -1.26 0.55 -5.08
N VAL A 132 -1.67 1.43 -4.17
CA VAL A 132 -3.07 1.67 -3.80
C VAL A 132 -3.80 2.64 -4.73
N PRO A 133 -5.14 2.60 -4.81
CA PRO A 133 -5.91 3.65 -5.47
C PRO A 133 -5.72 5.00 -4.76
N PHE A 134 -5.67 6.09 -5.54
CA PHE A 134 -5.62 7.45 -5.02
C PHE A 134 -6.37 8.39 -5.99
N ILE A 135 -7.59 8.79 -5.64
CA ILE A 135 -8.47 9.63 -6.44
C ILE A 135 -8.67 10.95 -5.71
N ILE A 136 -8.51 12.07 -6.42
CA ILE A 136 -8.73 13.41 -5.90
C ILE A 136 -9.74 14.14 -6.77
N LYS A 137 -10.82 14.64 -6.15
CA LYS A 137 -11.68 15.69 -6.69
C LYS A 137 -11.42 16.94 -5.87
N PRO A 138 -10.75 17.97 -6.39
CA PRO A 138 -10.57 19.21 -5.64
C PRO A 138 -11.86 20.07 -5.68
N PRO A 139 -11.97 21.13 -4.85
CA PRO A 139 -13.02 22.14 -4.99
C PRO A 139 -13.02 22.78 -6.37
N ALA A 140 -14.17 23.26 -6.84
CA ALA A 140 -14.35 23.80 -8.19
C ALA A 140 -13.47 25.02 -8.51
N TRP A 141 -13.03 25.76 -7.48
CA TRP A 141 -12.13 26.90 -7.61
C TRP A 141 -10.65 26.52 -7.74
N VAL A 142 -10.29 25.26 -7.50
CA VAL A 142 -8.92 24.75 -7.70
C VAL A 142 -8.72 24.35 -9.16
N PRO A 143 -7.67 24.83 -9.83
CA PRO A 143 -7.34 24.39 -11.19
C PRO A 143 -7.14 22.88 -11.27
N VAL A 144 -7.82 22.24 -12.21
CA VAL A 144 -7.69 20.80 -12.45
C VAL A 144 -7.75 20.50 -13.94
N LYS A 145 -6.83 19.64 -14.40
CA LYS A 145 -6.90 18.95 -15.69
C LYS A 145 -7.29 17.50 -15.40
N PRO A 146 -8.57 17.13 -15.59
CA PRO A 146 -9.07 15.78 -15.32
C PRO A 146 -8.30 14.74 -16.13
N GLY A 147 -7.99 13.61 -15.51
CA GLY A 147 -7.28 12.51 -16.15
C GLY A 147 -6.55 11.62 -15.17
N VAL A 148 -5.96 10.55 -15.68
CA VAL A 148 -5.07 9.65 -14.94
C VAL A 148 -3.65 10.20 -15.01
N ARG A 149 -2.91 10.13 -13.90
CA ARG A 149 -1.51 10.54 -13.82
C ARG A 149 -0.64 9.34 -13.48
N ASP A 150 0.44 9.16 -14.24
CA ASP A 150 1.45 8.11 -14.02
C ASP A 150 2.62 8.58 -13.15
N ALA A 151 2.50 9.77 -12.55
CA ALA A 151 3.48 10.30 -11.62
C ALA A 151 3.60 9.40 -10.38
N LEU A 152 4.83 9.23 -9.87
CA LEU A 152 5.05 8.49 -8.64
C LEU A 152 4.65 9.34 -7.43
N VAL A 153 3.68 8.86 -6.65
CA VAL A 153 3.06 9.54 -5.51
C VAL A 153 3.11 8.64 -4.27
N GLU A 154 3.21 9.24 -3.10
CA GLU A 154 3.20 8.56 -1.80
C GLU A 154 1.99 9.00 -0.98
N LEU A 155 1.47 8.14 -0.09
CA LEU A 155 0.32 8.54 0.76
C LEU A 155 0.63 9.72 1.68
N ILE A 156 1.90 9.99 1.99
CA ILE A 156 2.33 11.20 2.72
C ILE A 156 2.10 12.51 1.94
N ASP A 157 1.82 12.44 0.63
CA ASP A 157 1.45 13.60 -0.18
C ASP A 157 0.02 14.07 0.07
N PHE A 158 -0.84 13.22 0.65
CA PHE A 158 -2.20 13.58 1.06
C PHE A 158 -2.22 14.75 2.06
N PRO A 159 -1.58 14.67 3.25
CA PRO A 159 -1.59 15.78 4.20
C PRO A 159 -0.98 17.05 3.61
N ALA A 160 0.12 16.94 2.84
CA ALA A 160 0.75 18.08 2.17
C ALA A 160 -0.20 18.78 1.16
N THR A 161 -1.05 18.01 0.48
CA THR A 161 -2.05 18.54 -0.45
C THR A 161 -3.20 19.22 0.31
N VAL A 162 -3.65 18.64 1.43
CA VAL A 162 -4.68 19.24 2.29
C VAL A 162 -4.20 20.55 2.90
N GLU A 163 -2.97 20.61 3.40
CA GLU A 163 -2.35 21.82 3.94
C GLU A 163 -2.29 22.92 2.88
N ALA A 164 -1.85 22.59 1.66
CA ALA A 164 -1.81 23.53 0.55
C ALA A 164 -3.21 24.05 0.15
N LEU A 165 -4.24 23.19 0.18
CA LEU A 165 -5.63 23.58 -0.11
C LEU A 165 -6.23 24.50 0.96
N THR A 166 -5.84 24.30 2.21
CA THR A 166 -6.45 24.97 3.37
C THR A 166 -5.64 26.15 3.89
N GLY A 167 -4.42 26.36 3.38
CA GLY A 167 -3.49 27.37 3.88
C GLY A 167 -2.94 27.05 5.28
N ILE A 168 -3.04 25.80 5.73
CA ILE A 168 -2.46 25.37 7.00
C ILE A 168 -0.94 25.31 6.85
N THR A 169 -0.23 25.92 7.78
CA THR A 169 1.23 25.76 7.92
C THR A 169 1.49 24.70 8.99
N PRO A 170 2.09 23.55 8.64
CA PRO A 170 2.37 22.50 9.61
C PRO A 170 3.39 22.99 10.65
N THR A 171 3.17 22.62 11.90
CA THR A 171 4.09 22.89 13.03
C THR A 171 5.06 21.74 13.28
N HIS A 172 5.16 20.80 12.34
CA HIS A 172 6.03 19.65 12.39
C HIS A 172 6.58 19.39 10.99
N THR A 173 7.69 18.65 10.92
CA THR A 173 8.26 18.25 9.63
C THR A 173 7.56 17.00 9.13
N HIS A 174 7.17 17.00 7.87
CA HIS A 174 6.74 15.84 7.11
C HIS A 174 7.33 15.93 5.70
N PHE A 175 7.38 14.80 4.99
CA PHE A 175 8.11 14.69 3.71
C PHE A 175 7.20 14.61 2.48
N GLY A 176 5.91 14.89 2.71
CA GLY A 176 4.91 15.01 1.65
C GLY A 176 5.15 16.22 0.78
N ARG A 177 4.72 16.14 -0.48
CA ARG A 177 4.73 17.23 -1.45
C ARG A 177 3.31 17.41 -1.96
N SER A 178 2.85 18.66 -2.03
CA SER A 178 1.52 18.97 -2.53
C SER A 178 1.34 18.47 -3.96
N LEU A 179 0.19 17.83 -4.23
CA LEU A 179 -0.18 17.31 -5.54
C LEU A 179 -0.89 18.36 -6.41
N LEU A 180 -1.11 19.58 -5.91
CA LEU A 180 -1.81 20.63 -6.66
C LEU A 180 -1.19 20.93 -8.04
N PRO A 181 0.15 20.99 -8.21
CA PRO A 181 0.76 21.17 -9.54
C PRO A 181 0.42 20.03 -10.51
N LEU A 182 0.36 18.78 -10.03
CA LEU A 182 -0.08 17.64 -10.83
C LEU A 182 -1.56 17.79 -11.22
N LEU A 183 -2.42 18.15 -10.25
CA LEU A 183 -3.85 18.35 -10.51
C LEU A 183 -4.08 19.43 -11.58
N ALA A 184 -3.42 20.57 -11.46
CA ALA A 184 -3.49 21.68 -12.41
C ALA A 184 -2.94 21.32 -13.80
N GLY A 185 -2.12 20.27 -13.90
CA GLY A 185 -1.46 19.88 -15.15
C GLY A 185 -0.25 20.75 -15.49
N GLU A 186 0.36 21.37 -14.48
CA GLU A 186 1.59 22.16 -14.60
C GLU A 186 2.83 21.28 -14.75
N THR A 187 2.75 20.05 -14.25
CA THR A 187 3.77 19.00 -14.38
C THR A 187 3.09 17.64 -14.52
N ASP A 188 3.81 16.69 -15.14
CA ASP A 188 3.45 15.27 -15.19
C ASP A 188 4.40 14.40 -14.34
N GLU A 189 5.39 15.03 -13.69
CA GLU A 189 6.35 14.40 -12.78
C GLU A 189 6.21 14.98 -11.36
N HIS A 190 6.43 14.14 -10.35
CA HIS A 190 6.33 14.51 -8.93
C HIS A 190 7.56 14.09 -8.13
N ARG A 191 7.97 12.83 -8.31
CA ARG A 191 9.14 12.20 -7.70
C ARG A 191 9.79 11.27 -8.72
N ASP A 192 11.10 11.09 -8.59
CA ASP A 192 11.90 10.14 -9.38
C ASP A 192 11.76 8.69 -8.88
N ALA A 193 11.55 8.54 -7.56
CA ALA A 193 11.32 7.29 -6.87
C ALA A 193 10.33 7.47 -5.70
N VAL A 194 9.72 6.37 -5.27
CA VAL A 194 8.87 6.26 -4.08
C VAL A 194 9.37 5.19 -3.13
N PHE A 195 9.04 5.35 -1.86
CA PHE A 195 9.60 4.59 -0.76
C PHE A 195 8.50 3.96 0.09
N CYS A 196 8.81 2.82 0.69
CA CYS A 196 7.96 2.15 1.67
C CYS A 196 8.85 1.48 2.70
N GLU A 197 8.41 1.43 3.94
CA GLU A 197 9.14 0.80 5.04
C GLU A 197 8.21 -0.06 5.87
N GLY A 198 8.80 -1.06 6.51
CA GLY A 198 8.13 -1.73 7.60
C GLY A 198 8.96 -2.85 8.19
N GLY A 199 8.32 -3.60 9.07
CA GLY A 199 9.02 -4.52 9.97
C GLY A 199 9.65 -3.83 11.16
N ARG A 200 10.52 -4.56 11.84
CA ARG A 200 11.16 -4.14 13.10
C ARG A 200 12.55 -4.73 13.26
N LEU A 201 13.31 -4.24 14.22
CA LEU A 201 14.53 -4.88 14.68
C LEU A 201 14.21 -6.04 15.64
N HIS A 202 15.19 -6.94 15.80
CA HIS A 202 15.11 -7.96 16.84
C HIS A 202 15.07 -7.33 18.23
N GLY A 203 14.17 -7.84 19.08
CA GLY A 203 13.99 -7.33 20.44
C GLY A 203 13.03 -6.13 20.56
N GLU A 204 12.58 -5.52 19.46
CA GLU A 204 11.54 -4.48 19.46
C GLU A 204 10.14 -5.06 19.69
N ARG A 205 9.94 -5.66 20.87
CA ARG A 205 8.67 -6.31 21.25
C ARG A 205 7.47 -5.37 21.27
N HIS A 206 7.71 -4.07 21.45
CA HIS A 206 6.66 -3.04 21.44
C HIS A 206 6.13 -2.74 20.02
N CYS A 207 6.84 -3.20 18.98
CA CYS A 207 6.42 -3.11 17.58
C CYS A 207 5.71 -4.39 17.10
N MET A 208 5.47 -5.36 17.98
CA MET A 208 4.77 -6.60 17.65
C MET A 208 3.27 -6.44 17.89
N GLU A 209 2.44 -7.04 17.03
CA GLU A 209 0.97 -7.09 17.19
C GLU A 209 0.56 -8.10 18.28
N LEU A 210 0.99 -7.86 19.53
CA LEU A 210 0.81 -8.80 20.64
C LEU A 210 -0.61 -8.78 21.21
N GLU A 211 -1.33 -7.68 21.04
CA GLU A 211 -2.68 -7.46 21.54
C GLU A 211 -3.74 -8.26 20.76
N SER A 212 -3.41 -8.72 19.55
CA SER A 212 -4.24 -9.59 18.72
C SER A 212 -4.19 -11.05 19.21
N ALA A 213 -4.49 -11.28 20.49
CA ALA A 213 -4.35 -12.58 21.16
C ALA A 213 -5.13 -13.71 20.46
N ASP A 214 -6.34 -13.44 19.98
CA ASP A 214 -7.15 -14.39 19.21
C ASP A 214 -6.52 -14.75 17.85
N SER A 215 -5.63 -13.90 17.35
CA SER A 215 -4.84 -14.14 16.14
C SER A 215 -3.52 -14.86 16.42
N GLN A 216 -3.18 -15.16 17.67
CA GLN A 216 -1.96 -15.92 18.01
C GLN A 216 -2.21 -17.41 18.21
N VAL A 217 -3.48 -17.84 18.25
CA VAL A 217 -3.84 -19.26 18.32
C VAL A 217 -3.94 -19.85 16.91
N PRO A 218 -3.55 -21.12 16.68
CA PRO A 218 -3.58 -21.74 15.34
C PRO A 218 -4.94 -21.75 14.63
N THR A 219 -6.03 -21.58 15.37
CA THR A 219 -7.40 -21.50 14.83
C THR A 219 -7.83 -20.09 14.47
N GLY A 220 -7.03 -19.07 14.80
CA GLY A 220 -7.33 -17.67 14.54
C GLY A 220 -7.18 -17.32 13.07
N LEU A 221 -8.07 -16.49 12.54
CA LEU A 221 -8.08 -16.11 11.12
C LEU A 221 -6.74 -15.51 10.67
N TYR A 222 -6.13 -14.67 11.51
CA TYR A 222 -4.88 -13.97 11.19
C TYR A 222 -3.63 -14.69 11.71
N TYR A 223 -3.76 -15.90 12.26
CA TYR A 223 -2.65 -16.69 12.78
C TYR A 223 -1.47 -16.85 11.84
N PRO A 224 -1.65 -17.20 10.55
CA PRO A 224 -0.53 -17.37 9.64
C PRO A 224 0.40 -16.15 9.58
N ARG A 225 -0.17 -14.94 9.63
CA ARG A 225 0.55 -13.66 9.58
C ARG A 225 1.07 -13.26 10.95
N VAL A 226 0.19 -13.15 11.96
CA VAL A 226 0.54 -12.63 13.29
C VAL A 226 1.57 -13.52 13.98
N ASN A 227 1.49 -14.84 13.81
CA ASN A 227 2.48 -15.77 14.36
C ASN A 227 3.90 -15.49 13.86
N LEU A 228 4.06 -15.21 12.57
CA LEU A 228 5.36 -14.88 12.00
C LEU A 228 5.80 -13.48 12.38
N GLN A 229 4.85 -12.53 12.40
CA GLN A 229 5.15 -11.15 12.75
C GLN A 229 5.63 -10.97 14.20
N THR A 230 5.23 -11.88 15.07
CA THR A 230 5.64 -11.93 16.48
C THR A 230 6.87 -12.82 16.74
N SER A 231 7.42 -13.46 15.69
CA SER A 231 8.60 -14.34 15.80
C SER A 231 9.91 -13.55 15.67
N GLU A 232 10.99 -14.02 16.31
CA GLU A 232 12.33 -13.44 16.16
C GLU A 232 13.15 -14.09 15.04
N GLY A 233 12.48 -14.81 14.12
CA GLY A 233 13.11 -15.33 12.91
C GLY A 233 13.30 -14.25 11.83
N PRO A 234 13.88 -14.61 10.68
CA PRO A 234 14.09 -13.67 9.57
C PRO A 234 12.80 -13.12 8.97
N GLU A 235 11.65 -13.76 9.22
CA GLU A 235 10.38 -13.49 8.56
C GLU A 235 9.86 -12.07 8.81
N HIS A 236 9.96 -11.55 10.03
CA HIS A 236 9.46 -10.20 10.33
C HIS A 236 10.53 -9.25 10.81
N THR A 237 11.37 -8.86 9.85
CA THR A 237 12.47 -7.94 10.08
C THR A 237 12.35 -6.67 9.27
N LYS A 238 13.13 -5.64 9.63
CA LYS A 238 13.12 -4.33 8.99
C LYS A 238 13.50 -4.43 7.51
N ALA A 239 12.66 -3.85 6.66
CA ALA A 239 12.88 -3.74 5.24
C ALA A 239 12.44 -2.37 4.72
N ALA A 240 13.06 -1.95 3.61
CA ALA A 240 12.72 -0.70 2.94
C ALA A 240 12.78 -0.88 1.42
N MET A 241 11.84 -0.25 0.72
CA MET A 241 11.72 -0.27 -0.73
C MET A 241 12.11 1.08 -1.32
N CYS A 242 12.83 1.06 -2.44
CA CYS A 242 12.96 2.16 -3.39
C CYS A 242 12.43 1.70 -4.75
N ARG A 243 11.39 2.38 -5.26
CA ARG A 243 10.72 2.03 -6.52
C ARG A 243 10.71 3.24 -7.46
N THR A 244 11.26 3.06 -8.65
CA THR A 244 11.15 3.99 -9.78
C THR A 244 10.00 3.57 -10.70
N LYS A 245 9.82 4.24 -11.85
CA LYS A 245 8.85 3.79 -12.87
C LYS A 245 9.15 2.40 -13.43
N ARG A 246 10.44 1.99 -13.46
CA ARG A 246 10.87 0.72 -14.07
C ARG A 246 11.42 -0.28 -13.07
N TYR A 247 12.22 0.14 -12.11
CA TYR A 247 12.92 -0.79 -11.22
C TYR A 247 12.44 -0.64 -9.78
N LYS A 248 12.40 -1.77 -9.06
CA LYS A 248 12.14 -1.82 -7.63
C LYS A 248 13.28 -2.53 -6.93
N TYR A 249 13.81 -1.91 -5.89
CA TYR A 249 14.81 -2.47 -5.00
C TYR A 249 14.26 -2.54 -3.58
N VAL A 250 14.41 -3.68 -2.91
CA VAL A 250 14.04 -3.87 -1.51
C VAL A 250 15.29 -4.24 -0.72
N ARG A 251 15.66 -3.39 0.24
CA ARG A 251 16.71 -3.67 1.21
C ARG A 251 16.11 -4.45 2.38
N ARG A 252 16.66 -5.63 2.68
CA ARG A 252 16.27 -6.44 3.84
C ARG A 252 17.43 -6.53 4.82
N LEU A 253 17.15 -6.35 6.11
CA LEU A 253 18.23 -6.30 7.10
C LEU A 253 18.80 -7.69 7.45
N TYR A 254 17.99 -8.74 7.39
CA TYR A 254 18.38 -10.10 7.80
C TYR A 254 18.11 -11.17 6.75
N GLU A 255 17.73 -10.75 5.54
CA GLU A 255 17.46 -11.61 4.40
C GLU A 255 18.17 -11.08 3.16
N GLU A 256 18.11 -11.84 2.08
CA GLU A 256 18.59 -11.38 0.78
C GLU A 256 17.76 -10.18 0.30
N ASP A 257 18.44 -9.16 -0.23
CA ASP A 257 17.78 -8.02 -0.88
C ASP A 257 17.01 -8.47 -2.13
N GLU A 258 16.10 -7.65 -2.62
CA GLU A 258 15.35 -7.92 -3.85
C GLU A 258 15.57 -6.83 -4.89
N LEU A 259 15.65 -7.24 -6.17
CA LEU A 259 15.70 -6.32 -7.31
C LEU A 259 14.81 -6.84 -8.45
N TYR A 260 13.89 -6.00 -8.90
CA TYR A 260 12.94 -6.32 -9.97
C TYR A 260 13.00 -5.29 -11.10
N ASP A 261 12.99 -5.74 -12.35
CA ASP A 261 12.66 -4.92 -13.51
C ASP A 261 11.16 -5.07 -13.79
N LEU A 262 10.38 -4.08 -13.35
CA LEU A 262 8.91 -4.08 -13.44
C LEU A 262 8.40 -3.98 -14.89
N TYR A 263 9.27 -3.63 -15.85
CA TYR A 263 8.90 -3.66 -17.26
C TYR A 263 8.94 -5.10 -17.81
N GLU A 264 9.98 -5.87 -17.48
CA GLU A 264 10.11 -7.28 -17.90
C GLU A 264 9.29 -8.23 -17.03
N ASP A 265 9.16 -7.91 -15.74
CA ASP A 265 8.53 -8.71 -14.71
C ASP A 265 7.59 -7.86 -13.83
N PRO A 266 6.44 -7.42 -14.38
CA PRO A 266 5.48 -6.59 -13.64
C PRO A 266 4.83 -7.33 -12.46
N GLY A 267 4.91 -8.66 -12.44
CA GLY A 267 4.44 -9.50 -11.34
C GLY A 267 5.50 -9.80 -10.30
N GLU A 268 6.70 -9.20 -10.42
CA GLU A 268 7.78 -9.29 -9.42
C GLU A 268 8.12 -10.74 -9.05
N LEU A 269 8.09 -11.67 -9.99
CA LEU A 269 8.27 -13.09 -9.73
C LEU A 269 9.74 -13.52 -9.66
N HIS A 270 10.64 -12.77 -10.28
CA HIS A 270 12.04 -13.14 -10.46
C HIS A 270 12.96 -12.10 -9.82
N ASN A 271 13.49 -12.42 -8.64
CA ASN A 271 14.49 -11.58 -8.00
C ASN A 271 15.81 -11.61 -8.77
N ARG A 272 16.27 -10.44 -9.24
CA ARG A 272 17.49 -10.25 -10.04
C ARG A 272 18.60 -9.58 -9.24
N ILE A 273 18.56 -9.64 -7.90
CA ILE A 273 19.55 -8.99 -7.03
C ILE A 273 21.01 -9.39 -7.33
N CYS A 274 21.21 -10.64 -7.75
CA CYS A 274 22.52 -11.18 -8.11
C CYS A 274 22.87 -11.04 -9.60
N ASP A 275 22.05 -10.37 -10.41
CA ASP A 275 22.29 -10.23 -11.85
C ASP A 275 23.42 -9.23 -12.16
N PRO A 276 24.55 -9.67 -12.76
CA PRO A 276 25.65 -8.79 -13.12
C PRO A 276 25.28 -7.69 -14.12
N ALA A 277 24.26 -7.90 -14.95
CA ALA A 277 23.78 -6.93 -15.94
C ALA A 277 23.07 -5.75 -15.27
N LEU A 278 22.47 -5.94 -14.09
CA LEU A 278 21.75 -4.90 -13.35
C LEU A 278 22.59 -4.25 -12.24
N LYS A 279 23.89 -4.56 -12.14
CA LYS A 279 24.76 -4.01 -11.08
C LYS A 279 24.77 -2.47 -11.01
N GLY A 280 24.66 -1.78 -12.15
CA GLY A 280 24.62 -0.32 -12.23
C GLY A 280 23.31 0.22 -11.65
N VAL A 281 22.19 -0.34 -12.08
CA VAL A 281 20.85 -0.02 -11.57
C VAL A 281 20.77 -0.27 -10.06
N LEU A 282 21.29 -1.40 -9.58
CA LEU A 282 21.33 -1.71 -8.16
C LEU A 282 22.11 -0.67 -7.35
N ALA A 283 23.26 -0.22 -7.87
CA ALA A 283 24.06 0.82 -7.22
C ALA A 283 23.30 2.15 -7.17
N GLU A 284 22.64 2.55 -8.26
CA GLU A 284 21.82 3.77 -8.32
C GLU A 284 20.66 3.74 -7.32
N LEU A 285 19.92 2.63 -7.23
CA LEU A 285 18.80 2.51 -6.29
C LEU A 285 19.26 2.47 -4.83
N LYS A 286 20.43 1.86 -4.55
CA LYS A 286 21.05 1.88 -3.21
C LYS A 286 21.46 3.30 -2.82
N GLU A 287 22.11 4.03 -3.71
CA GLU A 287 22.50 5.43 -3.48
C GLU A 287 21.25 6.31 -3.28
N ARG A 288 20.21 6.08 -4.07
CA ARG A 288 18.95 6.83 -3.97
C ARG A 288 18.24 6.59 -2.65
N MET A 289 18.21 5.35 -2.17
CA MET A 289 17.67 4.98 -0.86
C MET A 289 18.49 5.58 0.29
N LEU A 290 19.83 5.57 0.19
CA LEU A 290 20.70 6.22 1.17
C LEU A 290 20.42 7.73 1.25
N THR A 291 20.34 8.39 0.09
CA THR A 291 19.98 9.81 0.00
C THR A 291 18.64 10.07 0.66
N TRP A 292 17.63 9.25 0.37
CA TRP A 292 16.31 9.39 0.98
C TRP A 292 16.33 9.23 2.50
N TYR A 293 17.12 8.30 3.04
CA TYR A 293 17.29 8.17 4.49
C TYR A 293 17.98 9.37 5.13
N LEU A 294 18.98 9.95 4.46
CA LEU A 294 19.62 11.20 4.91
C LEU A 294 18.63 12.37 4.92
N GLU A 295 17.68 12.40 3.99
CA GLU A 295 16.65 13.43 3.90
C GLU A 295 15.54 13.26 4.97
N THR A 296 15.35 12.06 5.54
CA THR A 296 14.11 11.74 6.28
C THR A 296 14.26 11.18 7.71
N CYS A 297 15.40 10.57 8.09
CA CYS A 297 15.49 9.86 9.38
C CYS A 297 15.81 10.71 10.62
N ASP A 298 16.30 11.94 10.47
CA ASP A 298 16.75 12.77 11.60
C ASP A 298 16.10 14.16 11.56
N VAL A 299 14.82 14.20 11.94
CA VAL A 299 14.06 15.45 12.03
C VAL A 299 14.49 16.23 13.26
N VAL A 300 15.08 17.40 13.04
CA VAL A 300 15.39 18.36 14.11
C VAL A 300 14.06 18.92 14.66
N PRO A 301 13.80 18.84 15.98
CA PRO A 301 12.61 19.44 16.58
C PRO A 301 12.53 20.95 16.33
N HIS A 302 11.31 21.45 16.12
CA HIS A 302 11.06 22.89 15.91
C HIS A 302 11.21 23.69 17.20
N ASP A 303 10.80 23.10 18.33
CA ASP A 303 10.87 23.72 19.64
C ASP A 303 12.21 23.44 20.32
N PRO A 304 12.80 24.44 21.01
CA PRO A 304 13.98 24.21 21.83
C PRO A 304 13.64 23.27 22.99
N ASP A 305 14.58 22.41 23.33
CA ASP A 305 14.44 21.53 24.48
C ASP A 305 14.37 22.34 25.77
N SER A 306 13.37 22.05 26.62
CA SER A 306 13.10 22.79 27.86
C SER A 306 14.21 22.72 28.92
N ARG A 307 15.25 21.90 28.70
CA ARG A 307 16.48 21.87 29.51
C ARG A 307 17.40 23.07 29.24
N TRP A 308 17.15 23.89 28.22
CA TRP A 308 17.95 25.06 27.84
C TRP A 308 17.16 26.37 27.90
#